data_AF-A0A838H4S1-F1
#
_entry.id   AF-A0A838H4S1-F1
#
_cell.length_a   1.000
_cell.length_b   1.000
_cell.length_c   1.000
_cell.angle_alpha   90.00
_cell.angle_beta   90.00
_cell.angle_gamma   90.00
#
_symmetry.space_group_name_H-M   'P 1'
#
loop_
_entity.id
_entity.type
_entity.pdbx_description
1 polymer ?
#
loop_
_entity_poly.entity_id
_entity_poly.type
_entity_poly.pdbx_seq_one_letter_code
_entity_poly.pdbx_strand_id
1 'polypeptide(L)' 'MRKSDAYNYDRFDAYVSDGREEREFAAFPNLLHAGDPAPDITGHLLNDRNRIALSEIWRRRTVVVEFGSFT' A
#
# COMPACT_ATOMS: atom_id res chain seq x y z
N MET A 1 16.47 -10.18 23.05
CA MET A 1 15.01 -10.28 22.84
C MET A 1 14.66 -9.26 21.75
N ARG A 2 14.17 -9.71 20.59
CA ARG A 2 13.85 -8.82 19.46
C ARG A 2 12.69 -7.91 19.90
N LYS A 3 12.86 -6.60 19.77
CA LYS A 3 11.79 -5.62 19.91
C LYS A 3 10.72 -6.03 18.90
N SER A 4 9.53 -6.43 19.35
CA SER A 4 8.39 -6.51 18.45
C SER A 4 8.11 -5.07 18.06
N ASP A 5 8.43 -4.70 16.83
CA ASP A 5 8.08 -3.40 16.27
C ASP A 5 6.55 -3.34 16.25
N ALA A 6 5.98 -2.77 17.31
CA ALA A 6 4.55 -2.54 17.42
C ALA A 6 4.18 -1.70 16.21
N TYR A 7 3.35 -2.25 15.34
CA TYR A 7 2.77 -1.51 14.23
C TYR A 7 2.17 -0.20 14.76
N ASN A 8 2.16 0.86 13.94
CA ASN A 8 1.61 2.19 14.28
C ASN A 8 0.10 2.20 14.57
N TYR A 9 -0.51 1.03 14.79
CA TYR A 9 -1.92 0.81 15.05
C TYR A 9 -2.07 0.08 16.39
N ASP A 10 -2.56 0.78 17.41
CA ASP A 10 -2.71 0.32 18.80
C ASP A 10 -3.55 -0.97 18.98
N ARG A 11 -4.19 -1.48 17.91
CA ARG A 11 -5.10 -2.62 17.94
C ARG A 11 -4.89 -3.61 16.80
N PHE A 12 -3.76 -3.57 16.09
CA PHE A 12 -3.53 -4.42 14.92
C PHE A 12 -3.76 -5.91 15.21
N ASP A 13 -3.15 -6.44 16.27
CA ASP A 13 -3.27 -7.87 16.61
C ASP A 13 -4.71 -8.28 16.94
N ALA A 14 -5.46 -7.42 17.64
CA ALA A 14 -6.87 -7.67 17.96
C ALA A 14 -7.76 -7.61 16.72
N TYR A 15 -7.46 -6.66 15.81
CA TYR A 15 -8.18 -6.47 14.54
C TYR A 15 -7.93 -7.60 13.53
N VAL A 16 -6.72 -8.19 13.54
CA VAL A 16 -6.44 -9.41 12.76
C VAL A 16 -7.13 -10.63 13.39
N SER A 17 -7.05 -10.77 14.72
CA SER A 17 -7.59 -11.93 15.43
C SER A 17 -9.12 -12.10 15.31
N ASP A 18 -9.86 -11.02 15.06
CA ASP A 18 -11.32 -11.07 14.90
C ASP A 18 -11.79 -11.25 13.44
N GLY A 19 -10.85 -11.35 12.50
CA GLY A 19 -11.08 -11.55 11.08
C GLY A 19 -11.86 -10.42 10.40
N ARG A 20 -11.94 -9.23 11.01
CA ARG A 20 -12.55 -8.06 10.36
C ARG A 20 -11.71 -7.55 9.21
N GLU A 21 -10.39 -7.68 9.28
CA GLU A 21 -9.47 -7.32 8.20
C GLU A 21 -9.86 -7.98 6.88
N GLU A 22 -10.00 -9.31 6.84
CA GLU A 22 -10.36 -10.04 5.61
C GLU A 22 -11.73 -9.63 5.06
N ARG A 23 -12.72 -9.43 5.95
CA ARG A 23 -14.08 -9.04 5.55
C ARG A 23 -14.11 -7.62 4.99
N GLU A 24 -13.40 -6.70 5.62
CA GLU A 24 -13.29 -5.32 5.16
C GLU A 24 -12.49 -5.25 3.86
N PHE A 25 -11.39 -6.01 3.76
CA PHE A 25 -10.60 -6.15 2.53
C PHE A 25 -11.44 -6.63 1.34
N ALA A 26 -12.23 -7.69 1.54
CA ALA A 26 -13.14 -8.22 0.51
C ALA A 26 -14.28 -7.25 0.13
N ALA A 27 -14.63 -6.32 1.03
CA ALA A 27 -15.65 -5.31 0.79
C ALA A 27 -15.11 -4.05 0.11
N PHE A 28 -13.79 -3.91 -0.07
CA PHE A 28 -13.22 -2.73 -0.74
C PHE A 28 -13.67 -2.67 -2.20
N PRO A 29 -14.35 -1.59 -2.61
CA PRO A 29 -14.67 -1.40 -4.01
C PRO A 29 -13.37 -1.19 -4.80
N ASN A 30 -13.30 -1.81 -5.98
CA ASN A 30 -12.16 -1.73 -6.91
C ASN A 30 -10.90 -2.50 -6.48
N LEU A 31 -11.07 -3.68 -5.88
CA LEU A 31 -9.96 -4.61 -5.69
C LEU A 31 -9.35 -4.98 -7.05
N LEU A 32 -8.04 -4.76 -7.20
CA LEU A 32 -7.29 -5.09 -8.41
C LEU A 32 -6.81 -6.55 -8.35
N HIS A 33 -6.91 -7.26 -9.47
CA HIS A 33 -6.44 -8.63 -9.60
C HIS A 33 -5.20 -8.70 -10.50
N ALA A 34 -4.42 -9.76 -10.35
CA ALA A 34 -3.29 -10.02 -11.24
C ALA A 34 -3.78 -10.17 -12.69
N GLY A 35 -3.19 -9.39 -13.60
CA GLY A 35 -3.61 -9.33 -15.00
C GLY A 35 -4.48 -8.11 -15.33
N ASP A 36 -5.07 -7.46 -14.32
CA ASP A 36 -5.78 -6.20 -14.53
C ASP A 36 -4.80 -5.07 -14.90
N PRO A 37 -5.21 -4.09 -15.71
CA PRO A 37 -4.44 -2.87 -15.92
C PRO A 37 -4.19 -2.15 -14.59
N ALA A 38 -2.92 -1.87 -14.29
CA ALA A 38 -2.57 -1.09 -13.11
C ALA A 38 -3.11 0.36 -13.23
N PRO A 39 -3.78 0.90 -12.19
CA PRO A 39 -4.25 2.28 -12.21
C PRO A 39 -3.07 3.25 -12.17
N ASP A 40 -3.17 4.36 -12.92
CA ASP A 40 -2.14 5.39 -12.92
C ASP A 40 -2.23 6.27 -11.67
N ILE A 41 -1.54 5.82 -10.62
CA ILE A 41 -1.47 6.50 -9.34
C ILE A 41 -0.49 7.68 -9.45
N THR A 42 -0.89 8.84 -8.95
CA THR A 42 0.01 9.99 -8.81
C THR A 42 0.44 10.18 -7.35
N GLY A 43 1.71 10.51 -7.14
CA GLY A 43 2.27 10.79 -5.81
C GLY A 43 3.24 11.97 -5.82
N HIS A 44 3.79 12.28 -4.65
CA HIS A 44 4.84 13.28 -4.48
C HIS A 44 6.15 12.58 -4.14
N LEU A 45 7.23 12.95 -4.82
CA LEU A 45 8.56 12.50 -4.48
C LEU A 45 9.00 13.13 -3.15
N LEU A 46 9.60 12.33 -2.26
CA LEU A 46 9.96 12.80 -0.91
C LEU A 46 11.12 13.79 -0.89
N ASN A 47 12.00 13.73 -1.89
CA ASN A 47 13.21 14.56 -1.98
C ASN A 47 12.90 16.02 -2.35
N ASP A 48 11.98 16.25 -3.29
CA ASP A 48 11.75 17.56 -3.90
C ASP A 48 10.26 17.96 -3.98
N ARG A 49 9.35 17.08 -3.52
CA ARG A 49 7.89 17.24 -3.55
C ARG A 49 7.29 17.34 -4.95
N ASN A 50 8.07 17.09 -6.00
CA ASN A 50 7.54 17.05 -7.35
C ASN A 50 6.50 15.96 -7.47
N ARG A 51 5.44 16.27 -8.21
CA ARG A 51 4.39 15.31 -8.52
C ARG A 51 4.89 14.36 -9.61
N ILE A 52 4.64 13.07 -9.44
CA ILE A 52 4.97 12.03 -10.41
C ILE A 52 3.77 11.12 -10.63
N ALA A 53 3.56 10.67 -11.86
CA ALA A 53 2.65 9.58 -12.18
C ALA A 53 3.42 8.27 -12.29
N LEU A 54 2.89 7.19 -11.73
CA LEU A 54 3.55 5.87 -11.78
C LEU A 54 3.75 5.41 -13.23
N SER A 55 2.87 5.81 -14.15
CA SER A 55 3.01 5.54 -15.58
C SER A 55 4.26 6.12 -16.24
N GLU A 56 4.77 7.24 -15.74
CA GLU A 56 6.02 7.82 -16.24
C GLU A 56 7.22 6.91 -15.97
N ILE A 57 7.14 6.11 -14.89
CA ILE A 57 8.17 5.15 -14.49
C ILE A 57 7.97 3.83 -15.23
N TRP A 58 6.77 3.25 -15.18
CA TRP A 58 6.57 1.89 -15.72
C TRP A 58 6.64 1.81 -17.25
N ARG A 59 6.46 2.95 -17.94
CA ARG A 59 6.67 3.02 -19.41
C ARG A 59 8.11 2.69 -19.80
N ARG A 60 9.07 2.83 -18.88
CA ARG A 60 10.51 2.66 -19.16
C ARG A 60 11.10 1.39 -18.54
N ARG A 61 10.46 0.83 -17.50
CA ARG A 61 10.97 -0.31 -16.73
C ARG A 61 9.87 -0.95 -15.90
N THR A 62 10.05 -2.20 -15.48
CA THR A 62 9.20 -2.81 -14.45
C THR A 62 9.30 -2.04 -13.14
N VAL A 63 8.17 -1.88 -12.45
CA VAL A 63 8.07 -1.20 -11.16
C VAL A 63 7.56 -2.19 -10.12
N VAL A 64 8.20 -2.19 -8.95
CA VAL A 64 7.71 -2.83 -7.74
C VAL A 64 7.22 -1.72 -6.82
N VAL A 65 5.98 -1.84 -6.32
CA VAL A 65 5.37 -0.86 -5.41
C VAL A 65 5.22 -1.52 -4.05
N GLU A 66 5.70 -0.84 -3.02
CA GLU A 66 5.53 -1.22 -1.62
C GLU A 66 4.72 -0.13 -0.92
N PHE A 67 3.68 -0.53 -0.20
CA PHE A 67 2.87 0.37 0.61
C PHE A 67 3.34 0.31 2.05
N GLY A 68 3.62 1.48 2.62
CA GLY A 68 4.04 1.62 4.01
C GLY A 68 3.65 2.98 4.56
N SER A 69 3.80 3.13 5.88
CA SER A 69 3.69 4.42 6.54
C SER A 69 5.04 4.82 7.11
N PHE A 70 5.32 6.12 7.12
CA PHE A 70 6.44 6.72 7.80
C PHE A 70 5.88 7.83 8.70
N THR A 71 6.34 7.86 9.95
CA THR A 71 5.96 8.84 10.97
C THR A 71 7.15 9.68 11.36
#